data_AF-A0A3A6EHJ6-F1
#
_entry.id   AF-A0A3A6EHJ6-F1
#
_cell.length_a   1.000
_cell.length_b   1.000
_cell.length_c   1.000
_cell.angle_alpha   90.00
_cell.angle_beta   90.00
_cell.angle_gamma   90.00
#
_symmetry.space_group_name_H-M   'P 1'
#
loop_
_entity.id
_entity.type
_entity.pdbx_description
1 polymer ?
#
loop_
_entity_poly.entity_id
_entity_poly.type
_entity_poly.pdbx_seq_one_letter_code
_entity_poly.pdbx_strand_id
1 'polypeptide(L)'
;MKKPFETEMDDTRQAVGQIVGLCTTIALHQEFGVGKTRLERIKARIDELENQNTEVIMTPDANGRPSKDKAEAIRESWLAGCVSSDYRIPMVRMPRGRKEQQYRMAGDRAAKIAWQIYAKAVIDVLHYGPDRLERLRKESHANYEQLNKWGHEDGLDVAMEKLRRCAADAMQSPDLEVADIDGSKDAVEVDKEFRKQQLNFIKRVRAQTLGRIGATSQPVNVLAEQGVQDKVQEIMQQVSQQSFERRRRR
;
A
#
# COMPACT_ATOMS: atom_id res chain seq x y z
N MET A 1 16.47 -31.35 0.47
CA MET A 1 17.13 -30.88 1.72
C MET A 1 16.30 -29.76 2.33
N LYS A 2 16.11 -29.73 3.65
CA LYS A 2 15.47 -28.58 4.34
C LYS A 2 16.44 -27.39 4.31
N LYS A 3 15.94 -26.18 4.05
CA LYS A 3 16.76 -24.96 4.05
C LYS A 3 17.37 -24.73 5.45
N PRO A 4 18.59 -24.18 5.55
CA PRO A 4 19.13 -23.71 6.82
C PRO A 4 18.21 -22.66 7.45
N PHE A 5 18.11 -22.66 8.78
CA PHE A 5 17.21 -21.75 9.51
C PHE A 5 17.55 -20.27 9.28
N GLU A 6 18.83 -19.95 9.12
CA GLU A 6 19.29 -18.59 8.81
C GLU A 6 18.79 -18.11 7.44
N THR A 7 18.85 -18.99 6.43
CA THR A 7 18.28 -18.73 5.11
C THR A 7 16.77 -18.53 5.17
N GLU A 8 16.05 -19.35 5.92
CA GLU A 8 14.60 -19.17 6.13
C GLU A 8 14.28 -17.83 6.80
N MET A 9 15.18 -17.32 7.66
CA MET A 9 15.02 -16.04 8.33
C MET A 9 15.23 -14.86 7.39
N ASP A 10 16.23 -14.93 6.50
CA ASP A 10 16.47 -13.91 5.48
C ASP A 10 15.34 -13.88 4.46
N ASP A 11 14.87 -15.05 4.00
CA ASP A 11 13.68 -15.18 3.14
C ASP A 11 12.47 -14.49 3.78
N THR A 12 12.27 -14.67 5.10
CA THR A 12 11.17 -14.05 5.85
C THR A 12 11.30 -12.52 5.87
N ARG A 13 12.51 -11.99 6.16
CA ARG A 13 12.75 -10.54 6.19
C ARG A 13 12.48 -9.92 4.83
N GLN A 14 13.01 -10.51 3.77
CA GLN A 14 12.84 -10.04 2.40
C GLN A 14 11.37 -10.06 1.98
N ALA A 15 10.67 -11.19 2.21
CA ALA A 15 9.26 -11.34 1.85
C ALA A 15 8.39 -10.30 2.57
N VAL A 16 8.60 -10.11 3.87
CA VAL A 16 7.85 -9.11 4.65
C VAL A 16 8.11 -7.69 4.16
N GLY A 17 9.39 -7.33 3.94
CA GLY A 17 9.74 -6.00 3.44
C GLY A 17 9.06 -5.69 2.11
N GLN A 18 9.08 -6.66 1.19
CA GLN A 18 8.38 -6.55 -0.09
C GLN A 18 6.86 -6.37 0.07
N ILE A 19 6.22 -7.16 0.94
CA ILE A 19 4.77 -7.04 1.19
C ILE A 19 4.42 -5.65 1.72
N VAL A 20 5.18 -5.14 2.69
CA VAL A 20 4.95 -3.78 3.24
C VAL A 20 5.12 -2.72 2.15
N GLY A 21 6.12 -2.86 1.29
CA GLY A 21 6.32 -1.96 0.16
C GLY A 21 5.15 -1.98 -0.84
N LEU A 22 4.65 -3.16 -1.19
CA LEU A 22 3.47 -3.33 -2.05
C LEU A 22 2.22 -2.72 -1.40
N CYS A 23 1.96 -3.02 -0.12
CA CYS A 23 0.84 -2.47 0.63
C CYS A 23 0.87 -0.93 0.68
N THR A 24 2.06 -0.35 0.86
CA THR A 24 2.24 1.10 0.91
C THR A 24 2.07 1.74 -0.47
N THR A 25 2.59 1.10 -1.52
CA THR A 25 2.41 1.54 -2.92
C THR A 25 0.93 1.55 -3.32
N ILE A 26 0.20 0.49 -2.97
CA ILE A 26 -1.25 0.41 -3.22
C ILE A 26 -1.98 1.51 -2.46
N ALA A 27 -1.64 1.75 -1.19
CA ALA A 27 -2.25 2.81 -0.39
C ALA A 27 -1.99 4.21 -1.00
N LEU A 28 -0.75 4.51 -1.40
CA LEU A 28 -0.40 5.76 -2.08
C LEU A 28 -1.27 5.99 -3.33
N HIS A 29 -1.48 4.94 -4.11
CA HIS A 29 -2.27 5.04 -5.32
C HIS A 29 -3.77 5.18 -5.05
N GLN A 30 -4.34 4.26 -4.27
CA GLN A 30 -5.79 4.16 -4.09
C GLN A 30 -6.35 5.26 -3.18
N GLU A 31 -5.63 5.61 -2.12
CA GLU A 31 -6.10 6.62 -1.17
C GLU A 31 -5.69 8.03 -1.59
N PHE A 32 -4.49 8.21 -2.13
CA PHE A 32 -3.95 9.55 -2.40
C PHE A 32 -3.82 9.89 -3.88
N GLY A 33 -4.21 8.97 -4.78
CA GLY A 33 -4.18 9.21 -6.22
C GLY A 33 -2.77 9.38 -6.79
N VAL A 34 -1.73 8.88 -6.11
CA VAL A 34 -0.35 8.95 -6.60
C VAL A 34 -0.23 7.99 -7.78
N GLY A 35 0.10 8.50 -8.97
CA GLY A 35 0.25 7.69 -10.17
C GLY A 35 1.71 7.44 -10.52
N LYS A 36 1.90 6.85 -11.70
CA LYS A 36 3.16 6.27 -12.15
C LYS A 36 4.38 7.16 -11.93
N THR A 37 4.40 8.40 -12.44
CA THR A 37 5.64 9.21 -12.42
C THR A 37 6.06 9.55 -11.00
N ARG A 38 5.10 9.86 -10.12
CA ARG A 38 5.39 10.08 -8.70
C ARG A 38 5.79 8.80 -7.97
N LEU A 39 5.15 7.67 -8.26
CA LEU A 39 5.54 6.37 -7.68
C LEU A 39 6.94 5.93 -8.14
N GLU A 40 7.32 6.19 -9.39
CA GLU A 40 8.68 5.93 -9.90
C GLU A 40 9.72 6.78 -9.19
N ARG A 41 9.42 8.07 -8.93
CA ARG A 41 10.30 8.94 -8.13
C ARG A 41 10.44 8.45 -6.68
N ILE A 42 9.35 8.01 -6.07
CA ILE A 42 9.38 7.41 -4.72
C ILE A 42 10.23 6.15 -4.73
N LYS A 43 10.07 5.28 -5.74
CA LYS A 43 10.87 4.05 -5.87
C LYS A 43 12.36 4.35 -5.99
N ALA A 44 12.74 5.29 -6.87
CA ALA A 44 14.15 5.70 -6.99
C ALA A 44 14.70 6.21 -5.65
N ARG A 45 13.90 6.99 -4.90
CA ARG A 45 14.29 7.48 -3.60
C ARG A 45 14.40 6.38 -2.54
N ILE A 46 13.55 5.35 -2.59
CA ILE A 46 13.65 4.16 -1.75
C ILE A 46 14.98 3.44 -2.01
N ASP A 47 15.32 3.21 -3.28
CA ASP A 47 16.57 2.53 -3.65
C ASP A 47 17.80 3.29 -3.11
N GLU A 48 17.80 4.63 -3.19
CA GLU A 48 18.84 5.47 -2.58
C GLU A 48 18.92 5.32 -1.06
N LEU A 49 17.77 5.36 -0.37
CA LEU A 49 17.70 5.25 1.09
C LEU A 49 18.10 3.86 1.58
N GLU A 50 17.76 2.80 0.85
CA GLU A 50 18.21 1.43 1.12
C GLU A 50 19.73 1.30 1.01
N ASN A 51 20.33 1.90 -0.02
CA ASN A 51 21.78 1.95 -0.19
C ASN A 51 22.45 2.72 0.96
N GLN A 52 21.97 3.92 1.29
CA GLN A 52 22.46 4.73 2.42
C GLN A 52 22.37 3.96 3.73
N ASN A 53 21.24 3.29 3.98
CA ASN A 53 21.06 2.48 5.16
C ASN A 53 22.04 1.30 5.23
N THR A 54 22.29 0.64 4.09
CA THR A 54 23.25 -0.47 3.99
C THR A 54 24.67 0.00 4.24
N GLU A 55 25.09 1.12 3.66
CA GLU A 55 26.41 1.73 3.90
C GLU A 55 26.66 2.02 5.38
N VAL A 56 25.67 2.58 6.09
CA VAL A 56 25.77 2.81 7.53
C VAL A 56 25.93 1.49 8.29
N ILE A 57 25.15 0.46 7.96
CA ILE A 57 25.25 -0.85 8.62
C ILE A 57 26.63 -1.46 8.40
N MET A 58 27.20 -1.32 7.21
CA MET A 58 28.52 -1.87 6.85
C MET A 58 29.69 -1.08 7.43
N THR A 59 29.44 0.14 7.92
CA THR A 59 30.47 0.91 8.62
C THR A 59 30.75 0.27 9.99
N PRO A 60 31.98 -0.18 10.27
CA PRO A 60 32.31 -0.82 11.55
C PRO A 60 32.19 0.17 12.71
N ASP A 61 31.64 -0.29 13.84
CA ASP A 61 31.66 0.45 15.10
C ASP A 61 33.06 0.41 15.76
N ALA A 62 33.19 1.00 16.95
CA ALA A 62 34.43 1.01 17.71
C ALA A 62 34.98 -0.39 18.04
N ASN A 63 34.16 -1.44 17.94
CA ASN A 63 34.50 -2.84 18.18
C ASN A 63 34.61 -3.66 16.87
N GLY A 64 34.59 -3.01 15.71
CA GLY A 64 34.66 -3.67 14.40
C GLY A 64 33.38 -4.39 13.97
N ARG A 65 32.23 -4.13 14.62
CA ARG A 65 30.94 -4.78 14.32
C ARG A 65 30.07 -3.92 13.40
N PRO A 66 29.14 -4.51 12.61
CA PRO A 66 28.19 -3.75 11.82
C PRO A 66 27.35 -2.77 12.66
N SER A 67 27.27 -1.51 12.25
CA SER A 67 26.61 -0.42 13.00
C SER A 67 25.08 -0.42 12.86
N LYS A 68 24.42 -1.53 13.24
CA LYS A 68 22.95 -1.69 13.13
C LYS A 68 22.18 -0.67 13.97
N ASP A 69 22.64 -0.38 15.19
CA ASP A 69 21.98 0.56 16.10
C ASP A 69 22.09 2.00 15.60
N LYS A 70 23.22 2.36 14.97
CA LYS A 70 23.40 3.66 14.32
C LYS A 70 22.45 3.82 13.14
N ALA A 71 22.33 2.79 12.31
CA ALA A 71 21.38 2.80 11.19
C ALA A 71 19.93 2.93 11.69
N GLU A 72 19.57 2.23 12.77
CA GLU A 72 18.25 2.39 13.40
C GLU A 72 18.03 3.81 13.91
N ALA A 73 18.97 4.40 14.64
CA ALA A 73 18.85 5.77 15.14
C ALA A 73 18.68 6.81 14.02
N ILE A 74 19.36 6.63 12.88
CA ILE A 74 19.18 7.49 11.70
C ILE A 74 17.77 7.32 11.12
N ARG A 75 17.27 6.09 10.98
CA ARG A 75 15.91 5.85 10.48
C ARG A 75 14.83 6.38 11.43
N GLU A 76 15.06 6.32 12.74
CA GLU A 76 14.17 6.92 13.75
C GLU A 76 14.14 8.45 13.60
N SER A 77 15.29 9.09 13.40
CA SER A 77 15.36 10.55 13.29
C SER A 77 14.67 11.11 12.04
N TRP A 78 14.60 10.31 10.95
CA TRP A 78 13.87 10.68 9.74
C TRP A 78 12.38 10.95 9.95
N LEU A 79 11.76 10.25 10.91
CA LEU A 79 10.31 10.29 11.13
C LEU A 79 9.94 11.01 12.43
N ALA A 80 10.93 11.41 13.22
CA ALA A 80 10.74 12.10 14.49
C ALA A 80 9.87 13.35 14.30
N GLY A 81 8.79 13.43 15.08
CA GLY A 81 7.82 14.54 15.00
C GLY A 81 6.87 14.50 13.80
N CYS A 82 7.00 13.53 12.89
CA CYS A 82 6.16 13.41 11.70
C CYS A 82 5.16 12.26 11.79
N VAL A 83 5.62 11.02 11.96
CA VAL A 83 4.76 9.83 12.02
C VAL A 83 5.41 8.77 12.90
N SER A 84 4.61 7.85 13.44
CA SER A 84 5.17 6.70 14.16
C SER A 84 6.11 5.91 13.24
N SER A 85 7.32 5.67 13.75
CA SER A 85 8.31 4.81 13.11
C SER A 85 8.01 3.33 13.30
N ASP A 86 7.15 2.97 14.26
CA ASP A 86 6.82 1.57 14.53
C ASP A 86 5.80 1.05 13.51
N TYR A 87 6.08 -0.15 13.00
CA TYR A 87 5.20 -0.85 12.06
C TYR A 87 5.26 -2.34 12.38
N ARG A 88 4.20 -2.84 13.00
CA ARG A 88 4.04 -4.25 13.33
C ARG A 88 3.14 -4.90 12.30
N ILE A 89 3.50 -6.11 11.88
CA ILE A 89 2.68 -6.85 10.93
C ILE A 89 1.36 -7.23 11.61
N PRO A 90 0.19 -7.06 10.98
CA PRO A 90 -1.07 -7.54 11.56
C PRO A 90 -1.02 -9.06 11.78
N MET A 91 -1.39 -9.51 12.98
CA MET A 91 -1.31 -10.93 13.36
C MET A 91 -2.54 -11.70 12.87
N VAL A 92 -2.32 -12.83 12.19
CA VAL A 92 -3.39 -13.78 11.84
C VAL A 92 -3.68 -14.74 13.00
N ARG A 93 -2.62 -15.24 13.64
CA ARG A 93 -2.70 -16.11 14.81
C ARG A 93 -1.49 -15.92 15.71
N MET A 94 -1.63 -16.34 16.96
CA MET A 94 -0.53 -16.36 17.92
C MET A 94 0.55 -17.38 17.50
N PRO A 95 1.85 -17.01 17.59
CA PRO A 95 2.94 -17.97 17.45
C PRO A 95 2.82 -19.09 18.49
N ARG A 96 2.96 -20.35 18.06
CA ARG A 96 2.80 -21.54 18.93
C ARG A 96 4.11 -22.08 19.48
N GLY A 97 5.25 -21.55 19.05
CA GLY A 97 6.57 -21.98 19.52
C GLY A 97 7.70 -21.04 19.19
N ARG A 98 8.89 -21.35 19.72
CA ARG A 98 10.10 -20.49 19.61
C ARG A 98 10.46 -20.14 18.17
N LYS A 99 10.36 -21.11 17.24
CA LYS A 99 10.67 -20.91 15.82
C LYS A 99 9.72 -19.88 15.18
N GLU A 100 8.41 -20.03 15.39
CA GLU A 100 7.41 -19.07 14.90
C GLU A 100 7.57 -17.68 15.53
N GLN A 101 7.96 -17.62 16.80
CA GLN A 101 8.25 -16.35 17.47
C GLN A 101 9.48 -15.65 16.87
N GLN A 102 10.50 -16.40 16.47
CA GLN A 102 11.67 -15.84 15.78
C GLN A 102 11.31 -15.31 14.38
N TYR A 103 10.48 -16.03 13.62
CA TYR A 103 9.89 -15.53 12.36
C TYR A 103 9.13 -14.23 12.58
N ARG A 104 8.31 -14.18 13.62
CA ARG A 104 7.54 -12.99 13.96
C ARG A 104 8.44 -11.80 14.27
N MET A 105 9.43 -11.97 15.14
CA MET A 105 10.35 -10.90 15.53
C MET A 105 11.23 -10.43 14.36
N ALA A 106 11.62 -11.32 13.44
CA ALA A 106 12.36 -10.93 12.24
C ALA A 106 11.46 -10.18 11.26
N GLY A 107 10.23 -10.67 11.07
CA GLY A 107 9.21 -10.03 10.24
C GLY A 107 8.91 -8.63 10.73
N ASP A 108 8.54 -8.45 12.00
CA ASP A 108 8.23 -7.11 12.54
C ASP A 108 9.41 -6.14 12.39
N ARG A 109 10.65 -6.60 12.56
CA ARG A 109 11.84 -5.77 12.31
C ARG A 109 11.96 -5.38 10.83
N ALA A 110 11.75 -6.31 9.91
CA ALA A 110 11.78 -6.02 8.48
C ALA A 110 10.66 -5.06 8.06
N ALA A 111 9.46 -5.26 8.60
CA ALA A 111 8.30 -4.40 8.35
C ALA A 111 8.55 -2.97 8.84
N LYS A 112 9.10 -2.81 10.05
CA LYS A 112 9.53 -1.52 10.60
C LYS A 112 10.52 -0.82 9.68
N ILE A 113 11.57 -1.51 9.23
CA ILE A 113 12.59 -0.94 8.33
C ILE A 113 11.97 -0.51 7.00
N ALA A 114 11.17 -1.38 6.37
CA ALA A 114 10.51 -1.09 5.10
C ALA A 114 9.58 0.15 5.22
N TRP A 115 8.79 0.22 6.29
CA TRP A 115 7.96 1.39 6.58
C TRP A 115 8.79 2.67 6.74
N GLN A 116 9.87 2.62 7.53
CA GLN A 116 10.73 3.78 7.76
C GLN A 116 11.30 4.36 6.46
N ILE A 117 11.77 3.49 5.58
CA ILE A 117 12.33 3.87 4.27
C ILE A 117 11.23 4.44 3.37
N TYR A 118 10.08 3.77 3.27
CA TYR A 118 8.95 4.26 2.46
C TYR A 118 8.44 5.61 2.95
N ALA A 119 8.21 5.76 4.26
CA ALA A 119 7.73 7.00 4.84
C ALA A 119 8.71 8.15 4.58
N LYS A 120 10.02 7.91 4.71
CA LYS A 120 11.04 8.90 4.38
C LYS A 120 11.03 9.28 2.90
N ALA A 121 10.92 8.30 1.99
CA ALA A 121 10.81 8.58 0.55
C ALA A 121 9.56 9.41 0.21
N VAL A 122 8.43 9.13 0.87
CA VAL A 122 7.18 9.89 0.69
C VAL A 122 7.32 11.32 1.22
N ILE A 123 7.99 11.54 2.35
CA ILE A 123 8.32 12.88 2.86
C ILE A 123 9.18 13.65 1.84
N ASP A 124 10.21 12.99 1.30
CA ASP A 124 11.16 13.64 0.38
C ASP A 124 10.55 13.98 -0.98
N VAL A 125 9.68 13.10 -1.51
CA VAL A 125 9.15 13.22 -2.88
C VAL A 125 7.80 13.92 -2.93
N LEU A 126 6.94 13.68 -1.94
CA LEU A 126 5.56 14.18 -1.92
C LEU A 126 5.28 15.19 -0.81
N HIS A 127 6.23 15.43 0.10
CA HIS A 127 6.11 16.40 1.19
C HIS A 127 4.87 16.17 2.07
N TYR A 128 4.52 14.91 2.33
CA TYR A 128 3.39 14.59 3.20
C TYR A 128 3.68 15.01 4.64
N GLY A 129 2.75 15.79 5.21
CA GLY A 129 2.75 16.10 6.63
C GLY A 129 2.23 14.94 7.51
N PRO A 130 2.25 15.12 8.84
CA PRO A 130 1.93 14.08 9.83
C PRO A 130 0.62 13.33 9.58
N ASP A 131 -0.48 14.05 9.34
CA ASP A 131 -1.81 13.45 9.18
C ASP A 131 -1.90 12.55 7.95
N ARG A 132 -1.29 12.98 6.83
CA ARG A 132 -1.26 12.20 5.59
C ARG A 132 -0.38 10.95 5.75
N LEU A 133 0.74 11.05 6.45
CA LEU A 133 1.61 9.91 6.72
C LEU A 133 0.95 8.90 7.66
N GLU A 134 0.28 9.34 8.72
CA GLU A 134 -0.42 8.43 9.62
C GLU A 134 -1.59 7.73 8.92
N ARG A 135 -2.30 8.46 8.03
CA ARG A 135 -3.32 7.84 7.18
C ARG A 135 -2.71 6.82 6.22
N LEU A 136 -1.60 7.14 5.57
CA LEU A 136 -0.87 6.19 4.71
C LEU A 136 -0.45 4.94 5.48
N ARG A 137 0.04 5.09 6.72
CA ARG A 137 0.41 3.97 7.60
C ARG A 137 -0.78 3.05 7.87
N LYS A 138 -1.94 3.64 8.21
CA LYS A 138 -3.19 2.91 8.48
C LYS A 138 -3.67 2.16 7.24
N GLU A 139 -3.68 2.79 6.07
CA GLU A 139 -4.09 2.15 4.83
C GLU A 139 -3.12 1.03 4.40
N SER A 140 -1.81 1.22 4.58
CA SER A 140 -0.82 0.16 4.35
C SER A 140 -1.05 -1.04 5.28
N HIS A 141 -1.37 -0.79 6.55
CA HIS A 141 -1.70 -1.84 7.51
C HIS A 141 -3.00 -2.57 7.13
N ALA A 142 -4.03 -1.84 6.70
CA ALA A 142 -5.29 -2.41 6.22
C ALA A 142 -5.08 -3.30 4.99
N ASN A 143 -4.21 -2.90 4.06
CA ASN A 143 -3.82 -3.71 2.91
C ASN A 143 -3.14 -5.02 3.34
N TYR A 144 -2.30 -4.99 4.37
CA TYR A 144 -1.68 -6.20 4.92
C TYR A 144 -2.72 -7.10 5.60
N GLU A 145 -3.64 -6.55 6.39
CA GLU A 145 -4.76 -7.32 6.96
C GLU A 145 -5.62 -7.98 5.87
N GLN A 146 -5.79 -7.30 4.75
CA GLN A 146 -6.54 -7.85 3.62
C GLN A 146 -5.78 -8.99 2.92
N LEU A 147 -4.46 -8.86 2.76
CA LEU A 147 -3.61 -9.96 2.29
C LEU A 147 -3.76 -11.18 3.20
N ASN A 148 -3.75 -10.98 4.52
CA ASN A 148 -3.91 -12.06 5.48
C ASN A 148 -5.25 -12.80 5.33
N LYS A 149 -6.35 -12.06 5.10
CA LYS A 149 -7.67 -12.65 4.85
C LYS A 149 -7.67 -13.49 3.57
N TRP A 150 -7.18 -12.93 2.47
CA TRP A 150 -7.05 -13.67 1.21
C TRP A 150 -6.15 -14.89 1.34
N GLY A 151 -5.06 -14.79 2.09
CA GLY A 151 -4.17 -15.92 2.34
C GLY A 151 -4.85 -17.06 3.10
N HIS A 152 -5.80 -16.74 3.97
CA HIS A 152 -6.62 -17.71 4.69
C HIS A 152 -7.73 -18.31 3.82
N GLU A 153 -8.40 -17.51 2.99
CA GLU A 153 -9.54 -17.92 2.17
C GLU A 153 -9.12 -18.65 0.89
N ASP A 154 -8.16 -18.08 0.16
CA ASP A 154 -7.78 -18.51 -1.21
C ASP A 154 -6.38 -19.15 -1.28
N GLY A 155 -5.63 -19.11 -0.16
CA GLY A 155 -4.22 -19.50 -0.11
C GLY A 155 -3.24 -18.35 -0.40
N LEU A 156 -2.06 -18.43 0.20
CA LEU A 156 -1.06 -17.35 0.17
C LEU A 156 -0.58 -17.02 -1.25
N ASP A 157 -0.40 -18.00 -2.12
CA ASP A 157 0.09 -17.77 -3.49
C ASP A 157 -0.88 -16.90 -4.30
N VAL A 158 -2.19 -17.19 -4.19
CA VAL A 158 -3.25 -16.41 -4.83
C VAL A 158 -3.31 -15.01 -4.22
N ALA A 159 -3.21 -14.90 -2.90
CA ALA A 159 -3.22 -13.62 -2.18
C ALA A 159 -2.05 -12.72 -2.60
N MET A 160 -0.85 -13.30 -2.71
CA MET A 160 0.35 -12.59 -3.16
C MET A 160 0.24 -12.15 -4.63
N GLU A 161 -0.32 -12.99 -5.50
CA GLU A 161 -0.57 -12.61 -6.89
C GLU A 161 -1.58 -11.46 -7.01
N LYS A 162 -2.67 -11.49 -6.23
CA LYS A 162 -3.63 -10.36 -6.14
C LYS A 162 -2.92 -9.07 -5.70
N LEU A 163 -2.10 -9.13 -4.64
CA LEU A 163 -1.35 -7.98 -4.15
C LEU A 163 -0.39 -7.41 -5.20
N ARG A 164 0.37 -8.26 -5.89
CA ARG A 164 1.29 -7.84 -6.96
C ARG A 164 0.54 -7.18 -8.12
N ARG A 165 -0.61 -7.70 -8.51
CA ARG A 165 -1.45 -7.08 -9.55
C ARG A 165 -1.92 -5.70 -9.15
N CYS A 166 -2.43 -5.52 -7.93
CA CYS A 166 -2.85 -4.20 -7.45
C CYS A 166 -1.70 -3.19 -7.45
N ALA A 167 -0.50 -3.60 -7.04
CA ALA A 167 0.67 -2.73 -7.08
C ALA A 167 1.14 -2.44 -8.52
N ALA A 168 1.06 -3.42 -9.43
CA ALA A 168 1.37 -3.22 -10.84
C ALA A 168 0.38 -2.24 -11.50
N ASP A 169 -0.91 -2.39 -11.21
CA ASP A 169 -1.96 -1.47 -11.68
C ASP A 169 -1.69 -0.03 -11.19
N ALA A 170 -1.24 0.13 -9.94
CA ALA A 170 -0.81 1.43 -9.41
C ALA A 170 0.37 2.02 -10.19
N MET A 171 1.39 1.22 -10.49
CA MET A 171 2.58 1.63 -11.24
C MET A 171 2.32 1.89 -12.73
N GLN A 172 1.22 1.38 -13.29
CA GLN A 172 0.83 1.61 -14.69
C GLN A 172 -0.19 2.74 -14.85
N SER A 173 -0.86 3.13 -13.77
CA SER A 173 -1.87 4.17 -13.80
C SER A 173 -1.22 5.55 -13.99
N PRO A 174 -1.71 6.38 -14.93
CA PRO A 174 -1.19 7.73 -15.10
C PRO A 174 -1.38 8.53 -13.83
N ASP A 175 -0.54 9.54 -13.63
CA ASP A 175 -0.77 10.50 -12.56
C ASP A 175 -2.17 11.10 -12.69
N LEU A 176 -2.96 10.95 -11.62
CA LEU A 176 -4.12 11.78 -11.45
C LEU A 176 -3.58 13.20 -11.25
N GLU A 177 -3.94 14.11 -12.16
CA GLU A 177 -3.81 15.55 -11.96
C GLU A 177 -4.63 15.90 -10.73
N VAL A 178 -3.97 15.84 -9.57
CA VAL A 178 -4.39 16.64 -8.44
C VAL A 178 -4.02 18.04 -8.89
N ALA A 179 -5.00 18.78 -9.43
CA ALA A 179 -4.87 20.22 -9.44
C ALA A 179 -4.51 20.58 -8.00
N ASP A 180 -3.31 21.08 -7.77
CA ASP A 180 -2.97 21.72 -6.51
C ASP A 180 -4.05 22.77 -6.33
N ILE A 181 -5.04 22.45 -5.50
CA ILE A 181 -5.98 23.43 -5.06
C ILE A 181 -5.15 24.28 -4.13
N ASP A 182 -4.61 25.36 -4.69
CA ASP A 182 -4.16 26.52 -3.95
C ASP A 182 -5.14 26.68 -2.78
N GLY A 183 -4.61 26.76 -1.56
CA GLY A 183 -5.39 26.80 -0.32
C GLY A 183 -6.34 28.01 -0.20
N SER A 184 -6.49 28.76 -1.29
CA SER A 184 -7.41 29.86 -1.54
C SER A 184 -8.82 29.43 -1.98
N LYS A 185 -9.06 28.16 -2.37
CA LYS A 185 -10.41 27.73 -2.81
C LYS A 185 -11.29 27.25 -1.66
N ASP A 186 -12.56 27.68 -1.68
CA ASP A 186 -13.59 27.33 -0.71
C ASP A 186 -13.76 25.81 -0.56
N ALA A 187 -13.89 25.32 0.68
CA ALA A 187 -13.98 23.89 1.03
C ALA A 187 -15.09 23.12 0.28
N VAL A 188 -16.13 23.81 -0.17
CA VAL A 188 -17.25 23.24 -0.96
C VAL A 188 -16.81 22.90 -2.39
N GLU A 189 -15.89 23.67 -2.97
CA GLU A 189 -15.36 23.43 -4.31
C GLU A 189 -14.36 22.27 -4.30
N VAL A 190 -13.54 22.18 -3.24
CA VAL A 190 -12.64 21.05 -2.97
C VAL A 190 -13.42 19.75 -2.84
N ASP A 191 -14.50 19.74 -2.05
CA ASP A 191 -15.36 18.57 -1.85
C ASP A 191 -16.10 18.15 -3.14
N LYS A 192 -16.52 19.10 -3.97
CA LYS A 192 -17.11 18.81 -5.29
C LYS A 192 -16.10 18.18 -6.25
N GLU A 193 -14.88 18.71 -6.30
CA GLU A 193 -13.83 18.18 -7.19
C GLU A 193 -13.34 16.80 -6.70
N PHE A 194 -13.18 16.61 -5.39
CA PHE A 194 -12.87 15.31 -4.81
C PHE A 194 -13.95 14.26 -5.14
N ARG A 195 -15.25 14.60 -5.02
CA ARG A 195 -16.36 13.70 -5.40
C ARG A 195 -16.36 13.38 -6.89
N LYS A 196 -16.02 14.35 -7.74
CA LYS A 196 -15.91 14.16 -9.19
C LYS A 196 -14.73 13.25 -9.54
N GLN A 197 -13.61 13.37 -8.84
CA GLN A 197 -12.46 12.48 -8.97
C GLN A 197 -12.78 11.07 -8.48
N GLN A 198 -13.46 10.91 -7.34
CA GLN A 198 -13.95 9.60 -6.88
C GLN A 198 -14.90 8.96 -7.90
N LEU A 199 -15.82 9.73 -8.48
CA LEU A 199 -16.71 9.26 -9.55
C LEU A 199 -15.94 8.81 -10.80
N ASN A 200 -14.92 9.56 -11.21
CA ASN A 200 -14.09 9.21 -12.35
C ASN A 200 -13.23 7.96 -12.08
N PHE A 201 -12.73 7.81 -10.86
CA PHE A 201 -12.06 6.59 -10.42
C PHE A 201 -13.01 5.39 -10.45
N ILE A 202 -14.22 5.51 -9.91
CA ILE A 202 -15.25 4.46 -9.95
C ILE A 202 -15.61 4.10 -11.40
N LYS A 203 -15.72 5.08 -12.31
CA LYS A 203 -15.95 4.82 -13.73
C LYS A 203 -14.81 4.04 -14.38
N ARG A 204 -13.55 4.33 -14.02
CA ARG A 204 -12.37 3.61 -14.53
C ARG A 204 -12.28 2.19 -13.99
N VAL A 205 -12.50 2.00 -12.69
CA VAL A 205 -12.60 0.67 -12.06
C VAL A 205 -13.70 -0.13 -12.76
N ARG A 206 -14.87 0.46 -13.00
CA ARG A 206 -15.96 -0.16 -13.76
C ARG A 206 -15.59 -0.51 -15.20
N ALA A 207 -14.84 0.34 -15.91
CA ALA A 207 -14.35 0.05 -17.26
C ALA A 207 -13.35 -1.12 -17.29
N GLN A 208 -12.46 -1.23 -16.30
CA GLN A 208 -11.54 -2.35 -16.16
C GLN A 208 -12.25 -3.66 -15.75
N THR A 209 -13.28 -3.56 -14.90
CA THR A 209 -14.12 -4.70 -14.51
C THR A 209 -15.00 -5.19 -15.66
N LEU A 210 -15.56 -4.28 -16.47
CA LEU A 210 -16.34 -4.61 -17.67
C LEU A 210 -15.45 -5.12 -18.83
N GLY A 211 -14.20 -4.68 -18.94
CA GLY A 211 -13.23 -5.26 -19.88
C GLY A 211 -12.90 -6.73 -19.58
N ARG A 212 -13.14 -7.18 -18.34
CA ARG A 212 -13.04 -8.60 -17.93
C ARG A 212 -14.36 -9.36 -18.08
N ILE A 213 -15.49 -8.68 -18.23
CA ILE A 213 -16.84 -9.28 -18.34
C ILE A 213 -17.44 -8.82 -19.68
N GLY A 214 -17.09 -9.51 -20.78
CA GLY A 214 -17.75 -9.32 -22.07
C GLY A 214 -16.80 -9.23 -23.26
N ALA A 215 -16.03 -10.28 -23.55
CA ALA A 215 -16.39 -11.12 -24.70
C ALA A 215 -17.86 -11.57 -24.63
N THR A 216 -18.78 -10.69 -25.01
CA THR A 216 -20.13 -11.00 -25.54
C THR A 216 -20.78 -9.69 -25.97
N SER A 217 -20.93 -9.55 -27.28
CA SER A 217 -21.46 -8.40 -27.98
C SER A 217 -22.97 -8.23 -27.78
N GLN A 218 -23.40 -7.16 -27.09
CA GLN A 218 -24.68 -6.50 -27.32
C GLN A 218 -24.53 -4.99 -27.02
N PRO A 219 -24.78 -4.08 -27.98
CA PRO A 219 -24.71 -2.65 -27.75
C PRO A 219 -25.90 -2.20 -26.88
N VAL A 220 -25.62 -1.61 -25.72
CA VAL A 220 -26.67 -1.01 -24.88
C VAL A 220 -27.03 0.36 -25.46
N ASN A 221 -28.29 0.51 -25.87
CA ASN A 221 -28.82 1.70 -26.51
C ASN A 221 -28.80 2.89 -25.53
N VAL A 222 -28.05 3.95 -25.87
CA VAL A 222 -27.64 5.06 -24.98
C VAL A 222 -28.76 6.09 -24.73
N LEU A 223 -29.98 5.87 -25.23
CA LEU A 223 -31.04 6.90 -25.28
C LEU A 223 -32.25 6.67 -24.36
N ALA A 224 -32.17 5.76 -23.38
CA ALA A 224 -33.19 5.64 -22.34
C ALA A 224 -32.58 5.97 -20.98
N GLU A 225 -32.72 7.23 -20.53
CA GLU A 225 -32.22 7.68 -19.22
C GLU A 225 -32.73 6.80 -18.08
N GLN A 226 -33.98 6.34 -18.14
CA GLN A 226 -34.54 5.39 -17.17
C GLN A 226 -33.82 4.04 -17.18
N GLY A 227 -33.57 3.47 -18.37
CA GLY A 227 -32.89 2.18 -18.49
C GLY A 227 -31.44 2.22 -18.01
N VAL A 228 -30.77 3.37 -18.15
CA VAL A 228 -29.44 3.61 -17.59
C VAL A 228 -29.52 3.77 -16.07
N GLN A 229 -30.52 4.48 -15.54
CA GLN A 229 -30.71 4.64 -14.10
C GLN A 229 -31.03 3.31 -13.39
N ASP A 230 -31.92 2.49 -13.95
CA ASP A 230 -32.28 1.18 -13.40
C ASP A 230 -31.05 0.25 -13.38
N LYS A 231 -30.27 0.24 -14.47
CA LYS A 231 -29.02 -0.54 -14.54
C LYS A 231 -27.94 0.00 -13.62
N VAL A 232 -27.89 1.32 -13.41
CA VAL A 232 -26.98 1.96 -12.44
C VAL A 232 -27.40 1.61 -11.02
N GLN A 233 -28.69 1.51 -10.72
CA GLN A 233 -29.20 1.04 -9.43
C GLN A 233 -28.90 -0.45 -9.20
N GLU A 234 -29.11 -1.29 -10.21
CA GLU A 234 -28.80 -2.71 -10.18
C GLU A 234 -27.29 -2.95 -10.01
N ILE A 235 -26.45 -2.18 -10.71
CA ILE A 235 -24.99 -2.22 -10.57
C ILE A 235 -24.55 -1.60 -9.24
N MET A 236 -25.22 -0.58 -8.71
CA MET A 236 -24.97 -0.08 -7.35
C MET A 236 -25.31 -1.15 -6.30
N GLN A 237 -26.36 -1.95 -6.50
CA GLN A 237 -26.66 -3.10 -5.65
C GLN A 237 -25.59 -4.18 -5.77
N GLN A 238 -25.14 -4.54 -6.98
CA GLN A 238 -24.09 -5.54 -7.20
C GLN A 238 -22.72 -5.08 -6.71
N VAL A 239 -22.37 -3.81 -6.90
CA VAL A 239 -21.14 -3.19 -6.37
C VAL A 239 -21.22 -3.06 -4.85
N SER A 240 -22.39 -2.85 -4.26
CA SER A 240 -22.57 -2.94 -2.79
C SER A 240 -22.35 -4.36 -2.26
N GLN A 241 -22.62 -5.38 -3.10
CA GLN A 241 -22.40 -6.79 -2.79
C GLN A 241 -20.97 -7.26 -3.09
N GLN A 242 -20.23 -6.58 -3.98
CA GLN A 242 -18.86 -6.94 -4.40
C GLN A 242 -17.75 -6.01 -3.88
N SER A 243 -18.08 -4.86 -3.30
CA SER A 243 -17.10 -4.08 -2.54
C SER A 243 -16.71 -4.91 -1.31
N PHE A 244 -15.40 -5.09 -1.08
CA PHE A 244 -14.83 -5.53 0.21
C PHE A 244 -15.79 -5.22 1.34
N GLU A 245 -16.34 -6.26 1.98
CA GLU A 245 -17.47 -6.17 2.89
C GLU A 245 -17.40 -4.90 3.74
N ARG A 246 -18.24 -3.91 3.39
CA ARG A 246 -18.34 -2.65 4.11
C ARG A 246 -18.91 -2.95 5.49
N ARG A 247 -18.05 -3.23 6.48
CA ARG A 247 -18.47 -3.26 7.88
C ARG A 247 -18.82 -1.85 8.32
N ARG A 248 -20.11 -1.51 8.26
CA ARG A 248 -20.70 -0.54 9.18
C ARG A 248 -20.48 -1.07 10.59
N ARG A 249 -19.69 -0.35 11.39
CA ARG A 249 -19.60 -0.53 12.83
C ARG A 249 -20.97 -0.24 13.46
N ARG A 250 -21.40 -1.09 14.39
CA ARG A 250 -22.03 -0.63 15.63
C ARG A 250 -20.92 -0.45 16.64
#